data_AF-A0A7H4MZR9-F1
#
_entry.id   AF-A0A7H4MZR9-F1
#
_cell.length_a   1.000
_cell.length_b   1.000
_cell.length_c   1.000
_cell.angle_alpha   90.00
_cell.angle_beta   90.00
_cell.angle_gamma   90.00
#
_symmetry.space_group_name_H-M   'P 1'
#
loop_
_entity.id
_entity.type
_entity.pdbx_description
1 polymer ?
#
loop_
_entity_poly.entity_id
_entity_poly.type
_entity_poly.pdbx_seq_one_letter_code
_entity_poly.pdbx_strand_id
1 'polypeptide(L)' 'MSKVLVLKSSILAGYSQSGQLSDYFVEQWREKHAEDVITVRDLAANPIPVLDR' A
#
# COMPACT_ATOMS: atom_id res chain seq x y z
N MET A 1 -0.06 17.34 9.49
CA MET A 1 0.80 16.16 9.22
C MET A 1 0.10 14.90 9.69
N SER A 2 -0.34 14.10 8.72
CA SER A 2 -0.96 12.78 8.93
C SER A 2 0.04 11.67 8.58
N LYS A 3 -0.18 10.48 9.15
CA LYS A 3 0.57 9.27 8.81
C LYS A 3 -0.37 8.30 8.11
N VAL A 4 -0.10 8.01 6.83
CA VAL A 4 -0.93 7.13 6.00
C VAL A 4 -0.22 5.80 5.83
N LEU A 5 -0.92 4.71 6.15
CA LEU A 5 -0.45 3.34 5.91
C LEU A 5 -1.26 2.71 4.77
N VAL A 6 -0.57 2.36 3.68
CA VAL A 6 -1.18 1.68 2.54
C VAL A 6 -0.82 0.20 2.59
N LEU A 7 -1.84 -0.65 2.69
CA LEU A 7 -1.70 -2.10 2.76
C LEU A 7 -2.04 -2.71 1.40
N LYS A 8 -1.04 -3.26 0.71
CA LYS A 8 -1.25 -4.04 -0.51
C LYS A 8 -1.32 -5.52 -0.14
N SER A 9 -2.29 -6.24 -0.70
CA SER A 9 -2.50 -7.68 -0.41
C SER A 9 -2.72 -8.54 -1.65
N SER A 10 -2.68 -7.94 -2.85
CA SER A 10 -2.88 -8.68 -4.08
C SER A 10 -1.67 -9.57 -4.39
N ILE A 11 -1.93 -10.83 -4.71
CA ILE A 11 -0.91 -11.82 -5.10
C ILE A 11 -0.48 -11.70 -6.57
N LEU A 12 -1.09 -10.79 -7.34
CA LEU A 12 -0.85 -10.65 -8.78
C LEU A 12 0.37 -9.76 -9.14
N ALA A 13 1.15 -9.34 -8.14
CA ALA A 13 2.32 -8.47 -8.33
C ALA A 13 2.00 -7.28 -9.26
N GLY A 14 2.82 -7.01 -10.28
CA GLY A 14 2.61 -5.91 -11.23
C GLY A 14 1.32 -5.99 -12.05
N TYR A 15 0.70 -7.17 -12.17
CA TYR A 15 -0.60 -7.35 -12.84
C TYR A 15 -1.79 -7.00 -11.94
N SER A 16 -1.54 -6.63 -10.68
CA SER A 16 -2.57 -6.24 -9.74
C SER A 16 -3.22 -4.91 -10.12
N GLN A 17 -4.48 -4.96 -10.50
CA GLN A 17 -5.28 -3.75 -10.74
C GLN A 17 -5.50 -2.95 -9.45
N SER A 18 -5.74 -3.62 -8.32
CA SER A 18 -5.85 -2.95 -7.02
C SER A 18 -4.51 -2.36 -6.56
N GLY A 19 -3.39 -3.00 -6.90
CA GLY A 19 -2.05 -2.47 -6.69
C GLY A 19 -1.82 -1.17 -7.47
N GLN A 20 -2.14 -1.16 -8.76
CA GLN A 20 -2.03 0.01 -9.63
C GLN A 20 -2.91 1.19 -9.17
N LEU A 21 -4.15 0.91 -8.76
CA LEU A 21 -5.03 1.94 -8.18
C LEU A 21 -4.49 2.50 -6.85
N SER A 22 -3.89 1.64 -6.02
CA SER A 22 -3.26 2.06 -4.77
C SER A 22 -2.03 2.94 -5.00
N ASP A 23 -1.25 2.66 -6.05
CA ASP A 23 -0.11 3.50 -6.45
C ASP A 23 -0.57 4.87 -6.92
N TYR A 24 -1.58 4.91 -7.80
CA TYR A 24 -2.19 6.17 -8.24
C TYR A 24 -2.74 6.98 -7.06
N PHE A 25 -3.41 6.33 -6.10
CA PHE A 25 -3.87 7.00 -4.89
C PHE A 25 -2.73 7.63 -4.09
N VAL A 26 -1.61 6.91 -3.92
CA VAL A 26 -0.44 7.44 -3.20
C VAL A 26 0.15 8.65 -3.90
N GLU A 27 0.28 8.60 -5.23
CA GLU A 27 0.77 9.74 -6.03
C GLU A 27 -0.12 10.97 -5.83
N GLN A 28 -1.43 10.82 -6.02
CA GLN A 28 -2.40 11.91 -5.84
C GLN A 28 -2.46 12.42 -4.40
N TRP A 29 -2.24 11.56 -3.40
CA TRP A 29 -2.18 11.98 -2.01
C TRP A 29 -0.96 12.85 -1.74
N ARG A 30 0.21 12.46 -2.24
CA ARG A 30 1.46 13.23 -2.07
C ARG A 30 1.37 14.62 -2.70
N GLU A 31 0.71 14.72 -3.86
CA GLU A 31 0.48 16.01 -4.52
C GLU A 31 -0.35 16.97 -3.66
N LYS A 32 -1.37 16.46 -2.97
CA LYS A 32 -2.30 17.28 -2.16
C LYS A 32 -1.84 17.48 -0.72
N HIS A 33 -1.04 16.57 -0.19
CA HIS A 33 -0.62 16.55 1.21
C HIS A 33 0.89 16.28 1.30
N ALA A 34 1.69 17.22 0.80
CA ALA A 34 3.15 17.09 0.72
C ALA A 34 3.84 16.86 2.08
N GLU A 35 3.22 17.30 3.17
CA GLU A 35 3.74 17.14 4.53
C GLU A 35 3.38 15.79 5.18
N ASP A 36 2.55 14.97 4.52
CA ASP A 36 2.10 13.69 5.08
C ASP A 36 3.14 12.58 4.85
N VAL A 37 3.25 11.70 5.85
CA VAL A 37 4.15 10.56 5.80
C VAL A 37 3.39 9.33 5.36
N ILE A 38 3.69 8.84 4.17
CA ILE A 38 3.08 7.63 3.60
C ILE A 38 4.04 6.45 3.75
N THR A 39 3.54 5.36 4.36
CA THR A 39 4.21 4.06 4.47
C THR A 39 3.44 3.03 3.66
N VAL A 40 4.13 2.30 2.80
CA VAL A 40 3.53 1.19 2.02
C VAL A 40 4.01 -0.13 2.60
N ARG A 41 3.08 -1.04 2.89
CA ARG A 41 3.38 -2.41 3.31
C ARG A 41 2.69 -3.38 2.36
N ASP A 42 3.50 -4.14 1.65
CA ASP A 42 3.05 -5.20 0.76
C ASP A 42 3.04 -6.53 1.51
N LEU A 43 1.83 -7.05 1.76
CA LEU A 43 1.59 -8.30 2.47
C LEU A 43 1.72 -9.53 1.56
N ALA A 44 1.72 -9.35 0.24
CA ALA A 44 1.99 -10.45 -0.69
C ALA A 44 3.50 -10.64 -0.88
N ALA A 45 4.25 -9.54 -0.97
CA ALA A 45 5.71 -9.57 -1.07
C ALA A 45 6.41 -9.84 0.28
N ASN A 46 5.87 -9.31 1.37
CA ASN A 46 6.36 -9.54 2.74
C ASN A 46 5.22 -10.09 3.63
N PRO A 47 4.98 -11.42 3.57
CA PRO A 47 3.84 -12.04 4.21
C PRO A 47 3.91 -12.00 5.74
N ILE A 48 2.73 -12.00 6.35
CA ILE A 48 2.59 -12.18 7.79
C ILE A 48 2.46 -13.67 8.13
N PRO A 49 2.89 -14.09 9.33
CA PRO A 49 2.66 -15.45 9.81
C PRO A 49 1.17 -15.79 9.76
N VAL A 50 0.89 -17.04 9.41
CA VAL A 50 -0.46 -17.60 9.57
C VAL A 50 -0.71 -17.77 11.05
N LEU A 51 -1.93 -17.45 11.50
CA LEU A 51 -2.37 -17.80 12.85
C LEU A 51 -2.72 -19.30 12.86
N ASP A 52 -1.82 -20.13 13.38
CA ASP A 52 -2.13 -21.50 13.78
C ASP A 52 -2.89 -21.50 15.12
N ARG A 53 -3.93 -22.33 15.19
CA ARG A 53 -4.82 -22.41 16.35
C ARG A 53 -4.16 -23.11 17.52
#